data_AF-A0ABD0P2D9-F1
#
_entry.id   AF-A0ABD0P2D9-F1
#
_cell.length_a   1.000
_cell.length_b   1.000
_cell.length_c   1.000
_cell.angle_alpha   90.00
_cell.angle_beta   90.00
_cell.angle_gamma   90.00
#
_symmetry.space_group_name_H-M   'P 1'
#
loop_
_entity.id
_entity.type
_entity.pdbx_description
1 polymer ?
#
loop_
_entity_poly.entity_id
_entity_poly.type
_entity_poly.pdbx_seq_one_letter_code
_entity_poly.pdbx_strand_id
1 'polypeptide(L)'
;TLSELTELLSSYSNYSNYRRVYNECTGFKVPILGVHLKDLISLNEALPDYLEDDKINLGKLQHLYSNISDLLAIHDCTPPFEANKDLLHLLT
;
A
#
# COMPACT_ATOMS: atom_id res chain seq x y z
N THR A 1 -6.84 10.94 20.48
CA THR A 1 -5.71 11.62 21.15
C THR A 1 -4.43 11.39 20.35
N LEU A 2 -3.33 12.11 20.63
CA LEU A 2 -2.03 11.84 19.97
C LEU A 2 -1.55 10.40 20.18
N SER A 3 -1.79 9.84 21.38
CA SER A 3 -1.43 8.46 21.71
C SER A 3 -2.12 7.45 20.79
N GLU A 4 -3.41 7.64 20.52
CA GLU A 4 -4.16 6.76 19.59
C GLU A 4 -3.61 6.82 18.16
N LEU A 5 -3.18 8.00 17.69
CA LEU A 5 -2.59 8.14 16.36
C LEU A 5 -1.22 7.44 16.28
N THR A 6 -0.42 7.54 17.35
CA THR A 6 0.86 6.81 17.46
C THR A 6 0.63 5.30 17.50
N GLU A 7 -0.39 4.82 18.21
CA GLU A 7 -0.75 3.41 18.26
C GLU A 7 -1.26 2.89 16.91
N LEU A 8 -2.07 3.69 16.22
CA LEU A 8 -2.57 3.39 14.87
C LEU A 8 -1.42 3.20 13.88
N LEU A 9 -0.42 4.08 13.93
CA LEU A 9 0.72 4.11 13.02
C LEU A 9 1.96 3.36 13.54
N SER A 10 1.82 2.63 14.66
CA SER A 10 2.90 1.87 15.25
C SER A 10 3.46 0.85 14.25
N SER A 11 4.79 0.77 14.17
CA SER A 11 5.48 -0.23 13.35
C SER A 11 5.45 -1.64 13.95
N TYR A 12 4.92 -1.77 15.18
CA TYR A 12 4.75 -3.05 15.87
C TYR A 12 3.97 -4.04 15.00
N SER A 13 4.44 -5.30 14.98
CA SER A 13 3.84 -6.38 14.19
C SER A 13 3.60 -6.01 12.71
N ASN A 14 4.58 -5.36 12.08
CA ASN A 14 4.53 -4.93 10.68
C ASN A 14 3.32 -4.02 10.38
N TYR A 15 3.07 -3.01 11.22
CA TYR A 15 1.98 -2.04 11.04
C TYR A 15 0.59 -2.69 11.11
N SER A 16 0.37 -3.66 12.00
CA SER A 16 -0.89 -4.44 12.06
C SER A 16 -2.13 -3.57 12.26
N ASN A 17 -2.07 -2.55 13.12
CA ASN A 17 -3.18 -1.62 13.37
C ASN A 17 -3.54 -0.82 12.12
N TYR A 18 -2.55 -0.19 11.48
CA TYR A 18 -2.71 0.48 10.20
C TYR A 18 -3.34 -0.44 9.15
N ARG A 19 -2.80 -1.65 8.97
CA ARG A 19 -3.30 -2.61 7.96
C ARG A 19 -4.75 -2.99 8.20
N ARG A 20 -5.12 -3.26 9.45
CA ARG A 20 -6.51 -3.60 9.82
C ARG A 20 -7.45 -2.47 9.43
N VAL A 21 -7.17 -1.24 9.87
CA VAL A 21 -8.01 -0.08 9.57
C VAL A 21 -8.03 0.22 8.07
N TYR A 22 -6.88 0.16 7.40
CA TYR A 22 -6.77 0.42 5.96
C TYR A 22 -7.57 -0.56 5.09
N ASN A 23 -7.68 -1.82 5.53
CA ASN A 23 -8.49 -2.85 4.88
C ASN A 23 -9.99 -2.68 5.15
N GLU A 24 -10.36 -2.11 6.30
CA GLU A 24 -11.74 -1.76 6.64
C GLU A 24 -12.22 -0.48 5.90
N CYS A 25 -11.29 0.39 5.45
CA CYS A 25 -11.60 1.61 4.71
C CYS A 25 -12.14 1.34 3.29
N THR A 26 -13.22 2.03 2.94
CA THR A 26 -13.85 2.06 1.62
C THR A 26 -13.82 3.46 1.00
N GLY A 27 -13.95 3.55 -0.33
CA GLY A 27 -13.88 4.82 -1.06
C GLY A 27 -12.46 5.38 -1.15
N PHE A 28 -12.34 6.71 -1.15
CA PHE A 28 -11.04 7.39 -1.25
C PHE A 28 -10.18 7.13 0.00
N LYS A 29 -9.01 6.53 -0.21
CA LYS A 29 -8.01 6.27 0.83
C LYS A 29 -6.60 6.47 0.30
N VAL A 30 -5.67 6.85 1.16
CA VAL A 30 -4.26 7.06 0.79
C VAL A 30 -3.40 6.01 1.50
N PRO A 31 -2.69 5.13 0.76
CA PRO A 31 -1.84 4.13 1.37
C PRO A 31 -0.56 4.77 1.93
N ILE A 32 -0.04 4.21 3.02
CA ILE A 32 1.35 4.45 3.42
C ILE A 32 2.22 3.62 2.47
N LEU A 33 2.56 4.21 1.32
CA LEU A 33 3.17 3.49 0.22
C LEU A 33 4.45 2.73 0.63
N GLY A 34 5.25 3.29 1.54
CA GLY A 34 6.45 2.63 2.06
C GLY A 34 6.20 1.28 2.73
N VAL A 35 5.04 1.08 3.38
CA VAL A 35 4.66 -0.20 4.00
C VAL A 35 4.38 -1.25 2.92
N HIS A 36 3.63 -0.87 1.87
CA HIS A 36 3.29 -1.77 0.77
C HIS A 36 4.50 -2.07 -0.13
N LEU A 37 5.37 -1.08 -0.38
CA LEU A 37 6.62 -1.28 -1.12
C LEU A 37 7.54 -2.27 -0.40
N LYS A 38 7.64 -2.19 0.93
CA LYS A 38 8.37 -3.17 1.73
C LYS A 38 7.83 -4.59 1.50
N ASP A 39 6.51 -4.76 1.42
CA ASP A 39 5.89 -6.06 1.19
C ASP A 39 6.17 -6.58 -0.22
N LEU A 40 6.12 -5.71 -1.24
CA LEU A 40 6.47 -6.08 -2.62
C LEU A 40 7.92 -6.55 -2.72
N ILE A 41 8.86 -5.85 -2.06
CA ILE A 41 10.26 -6.28 -1.97
C ILE A 41 10.35 -7.63 -1.25
N SER A 42 9.68 -7.76 -0.10
CA SER A 42 9.71 -9.00 0.69
C SER A 42 9.18 -10.20 -0.10
N LEU A 43 8.09 -10.02 -0.85
CA LEU A 43 7.54 -11.04 -1.74
C LEU A 43 8.48 -11.35 -2.91
N ASN A 44 9.13 -10.32 -3.46
CA ASN A 44 10.10 -10.50 -4.54
C ASN A 44 11.28 -11.36 -4.10
N GLU A 45 11.81 -11.11 -2.90
CA GLU A 45 12.95 -11.84 -2.35
C GLU A 45 12.57 -13.23 -1.82
N ALA A 46 11.32 -13.43 -1.39
CA ALA A 46 10.87 -14.70 -0.81
C ALA A 46 10.62 -15.79 -1.85
N LEU A 47 10.30 -15.44 -3.10
CA LEU A 47 9.96 -16.38 -4.16
C LEU A 47 10.92 -16.24 -5.35
N PRO A 48 11.40 -17.36 -5.93
CA PRO A 48 12.24 -17.29 -7.11
C PRO A 48 11.43 -16.87 -8.34
N ASP A 49 12.07 -16.18 -9.29
CA ASP A 49 11.45 -15.77 -10.56
C ASP A 49 11.16 -16.97 -11.49
N TYR A 50 12.00 -17.99 -11.40
CA TYR A 50 11.91 -19.21 -12.19
C TYR A 50 11.87 -20.43 -11.26
N LEU A 51 11.10 -21.43 -11.67
CA LEU A 51 11.03 -22.76 -11.07
C LEU A 51 11.96 -23.70 -11.84
N GLU A 52 11.85 -25.00 -11.57
CA GLU A 52 12.54 -26.04 -12.33
C GLU A 52 12.24 -25.93 -13.84
N ASP A 53 13.22 -26.31 -14.66
CA ASP A 53 13.19 -26.21 -16.14
C ASP A 53 13.03 -24.78 -16.69
N ASP A 54 13.52 -23.75 -15.99
CA ASP A 54 13.41 -22.33 -16.39
C ASP A 54 11.96 -21.88 -16.62
N LYS A 55 10.99 -22.53 -15.95
CA LYS A 55 9.58 -22.15 -16.02
C LYS A 55 9.34 -20.91 -15.16
N ILE A 56 8.70 -19.89 -15.72
CA ILE A 56 8.35 -18.67 -14.99
C ILE A 56 7.44 -19.01 -13.80
N ASN A 57 7.75 -18.46 -12.63
CA ASN A 57 6.93 -18.58 -11.45
C ASN A 57 5.69 -17.69 -11.52
N LEU A 58 4.62 -18.22 -12.12
CA LEU A 58 3.34 -17.51 -12.25
C LEU A 58 2.70 -17.19 -10.88
N GLY A 59 2.97 -18.00 -9.84
CA GLY A 59 2.48 -17.73 -8.49
C GLY A 59 3.06 -16.44 -7.91
N LYS A 60 4.38 -16.23 -8.08
CA LYS A 60 5.05 -14.98 -7.71
C LYS A 60 4.44 -13.79 -8.48
N LEU A 61 4.32 -13.92 -9.81
CA LEU A 61 3.76 -12.86 -10.65
C LEU A 61 2.32 -12.52 -10.27
N GLN A 62 1.49 -13.53 -9.98
CA GLN A 62 0.11 -13.33 -9.56
C GLN A 62 0.03 -12.58 -8.22
N HIS A 63 0.86 -12.93 -7.25
CA HIS A 63 0.89 -12.23 -5.96
C HIS A 63 1.35 -10.78 -6.11
N LEU A 64 2.40 -10.52 -6.90
CA LEU A 64 2.87 -9.16 -7.16
C LEU A 64 1.79 -8.34 -7.88
N TYR A 65 1.18 -8.92 -8.92
CA TYR A 65 0.11 -8.30 -9.68
C TYR A 65 -1.08 -7.90 -8.80
N SER A 66 -1.53 -8.80 -7.92
CA SER A 66 -2.67 -8.51 -7.02
C SER A 66 -2.37 -7.30 -6.13
N ASN A 67 -1.20 -7.28 -5.48
CA ASN A 67 -0.82 -6.18 -4.58
C ASN A 67 -0.69 -4.85 -5.33
N ILE A 68 -0.09 -4.86 -6.52
CA ILE A 68 0.05 -3.65 -7.35
C ILE A 68 -1.31 -3.17 -7.85
N SER A 69 -2.18 -4.08 -8.28
CA SER A 69 -3.51 -3.74 -8.78
C SER A 69 -4.35 -3.05 -7.71
N ASP A 70 -4.28 -3.52 -6.46
CA ASP A 70 -4.98 -2.90 -5.33
C ASP A 70 -4.48 -1.47 -5.06
N LEU A 71 -3.18 -1.22 -5.23
CA LEU A 71 -2.60 0.13 -5.11
C LEU A 71 -3.03 1.03 -6.28
N LEU A 72 -3.09 0.50 -7.49
CA LEU A 72 -3.48 1.25 -8.69
C LEU A 72 -4.96 1.63 -8.67
N ALA A 73 -5.85 0.77 -8.15
CA ALA A 73 -7.28 1.05 -8.05
C ALA A 73 -7.60 2.33 -7.24
N ILE A 74 -6.66 2.78 -6.40
CA ILE A 74 -6.80 4.02 -5.62
C ILE A 74 -6.71 5.26 -6.51
N HIS A 75 -5.96 5.20 -7.62
CA HIS A 75 -5.85 6.31 -8.56
C HIS A 75 -7.17 6.63 -9.26
N ASP A 76 -8.07 5.65 -9.37
CA ASP A 76 -9.40 5.85 -9.94
C ASP A 76 -10.37 6.55 -8.96
N CYS A 77 -9.99 6.67 -7.68
CA CYS A 77 -10.81 7.33 -6.68
C CYS A 77 -10.65 8.86 -6.75
N THR A 78 -11.77 9.57 -6.88
CA THR A 78 -11.77 11.03 -6.77
C THR A 78 -11.74 11.45 -5.29
N PRO A 79 -10.83 12.36 -4.87
CA PRO A 79 -10.85 12.91 -3.52
C PRO A 79 -12.19 13.60 -3.22
N PRO A 80 -12.79 13.41 -2.02
CA PRO A 80 -14.09 13.99 -1.68
C PRO A 80 -14.00 15.48 -1.27
N PHE A 81 -12.97 16.19 -1.71
CA PHE A 81 -12.69 17.57 -1.35
C PHE A 81 -12.08 18.34 -2.52
N GLU A 82 -12.25 19.66 -2.51
CA GLU A 82 -11.69 20.56 -3.51
C GLU A 82 -10.39 21.20 -3.02
N ALA A 83 -9.43 21.34 -3.93
CA ALA A 83 -8.15 21.95 -3.63
C ALA A 83 -8.19 23.48 -3.82
N ASN A 84 -7.75 24.23 -2.81
CA ASN A 84 -7.48 25.66 -2.94
C ASN A 84 -6.08 25.86 -3.54
N LYS A 85 -6.00 26.45 -4.73
CA LYS A 85 -4.74 26.65 -5.46
C LYS A 85 -3.74 27.56 -4.75
N ASP A 86 -4.22 28.60 -4.06
CA ASP A 86 -3.36 29.52 -3.34
C ASP A 86 -2.75 28.86 -2.10
N LEU A 87 -3.56 28.07 -1.37
CA LEU A 87 -3.07 27.28 -0.24
C LEU A 87 -2.10 26.18 -0.68
N LEU A 88 -2.35 25.56 -1.84
CA LEU A 88 -1.40 24.61 -2.41
C LEU A 88 -0.05 25.27 -2.70
N HIS A 89 -0.05 26.47 -3.30
CA HIS A 89 1.18 27.20 -3.58
C HIS A 89 1.96 27.58 -2.31
N LEU A 90 1.29 27.77 -1.18
CA LEU A 90 1.94 28.01 0.11
C LEU A 90 2.64 26.75 0.67
N LEU A 91 2.15 25.56 0.35
CA LEU A 91 2.64 24.27 0.88
C LEU A 91 3.77 23.65 0.04
N THR A 92 3.99 24.12 -1.19
CA THR A 92 5.00 23.62 -2.15
C THR A 92 6.13 24.59 -2.36
#